data_AF-A0A5D8YIC0-F1
#
_entry.id   AF-A0A5D8YIC0-F1
#
_cell.length_a   1.000
_cell.length_b   1.000
_cell.length_c   1.000
_cell.angle_alpha   90.00
_cell.angle_beta   90.00
_cell.angle_gamma   90.00
#
_symmetry.space_group_name_H-M   'P 1'
#
loop_
_entity.id
_entity.type
_entity.pdbx_description
1 polymer ?
#
loop_
_entity_poly.entity_id
_entity_poly.type
_entity_poly.pdbx_seq_one_letter_code
_entity_poly.pdbx_strand_id
1 'polypeptide(L)'
;MVSHGPDYQYEYGQGLTGNNYYSYGNTAGGANTRGISSAWGPEFAGQMYYQYDPVTHTGGAERTPWIAYPGNVRDFFDAGKTFTNTVSLDGGTKNTIFRFSYTNADNTWIVPNTGYKRNTIALSASHKMADKFQISTKINYTNKWSDNLPSTGYSTSTQLT
;
A
#
# COMPACT_ATOMS: atom_id res chain seq x y z
N MET A 1 -6.09 -15.98 4.95
CA MET A 1 -5.25 -15.82 6.15
C MET A 1 -5.63 -14.50 6.80
N VAL A 2 -6.09 -14.53 8.04
CA VAL A 2 -6.31 -13.31 8.85
C VAL A 2 -4.99 -13.05 9.56
N SER A 3 -4.30 -11.96 9.21
CA SER A 3 -3.11 -11.53 9.94
C SER A 3 -3.55 -10.82 11.21
N HIS A 4 -3.34 -11.43 12.38
CA HIS A 4 -3.47 -10.71 13.64
C HIS A 4 -2.22 -9.85 13.84
N GLY A 5 -2.40 -8.53 13.81
CA GLY A 5 -1.34 -7.58 14.13
C GLY A 5 -1.04 -7.57 15.64
N PRO A 6 0.08 -6.95 16.05
CA PRO A 6 0.39 -6.77 17.46
C PRO A 6 -0.70 -5.95 18.16
N ASP A 7 -0.93 -6.24 19.45
CA ASP A 7 -1.81 -5.43 20.27
C ASP A 7 -1.23 -4.02 20.42
N TYR A 8 -2.01 -3.01 20.03
CA TYR A 8 -1.63 -1.62 20.18
C TYR A 8 -2.03 -1.11 21.57
N GLN A 9 -1.13 -0.37 22.21
CA GLN A 9 -1.43 0.30 23.47
C GLN A 9 -2.04 1.69 23.23
N TYR A 10 -3.00 2.04 24.07
CA TYR A 10 -3.83 3.24 23.96
C TYR A 10 -3.88 4.03 25.27
N GLU A 11 -2.95 3.78 26.18
CA GLU A 11 -2.87 4.46 27.48
C GLU A 11 -2.03 5.73 27.37
N TYR A 12 -0.95 5.67 26.60
CA TYR A 12 0.02 6.75 26.46
C TYR A 12 0.14 7.21 25.00
N GLY A 13 0.29 8.53 24.82
CA GLY A 13 0.51 9.12 23.51
C GLY A 13 1.99 9.29 23.16
N GLN A 14 2.27 10.04 22.09
CA GLN A 14 3.63 10.26 21.60
C GLN A 14 4.55 10.86 22.69
N GLY A 15 5.67 10.19 23.00
CA GLY A 15 6.69 10.67 23.92
C GLY A 15 7.52 9.57 24.59
N LEU A 16 8.40 9.99 25.49
CA LEU A 16 9.24 9.12 26.30
C LEU A 16 8.68 9.02 27.72
N THR A 17 8.92 7.88 28.36
CA THR A 17 8.53 7.63 29.75
C THR A 17 9.01 8.76 30.65
N GLY A 18 8.10 9.34 31.44
CA GLY A 18 8.36 10.44 32.36
C GLY A 18 8.15 11.85 31.79
N ASN A 19 7.79 11.98 30.50
CA ASN A 19 7.41 13.26 29.91
C ASN A 19 5.88 13.43 29.91
N ASN A 20 5.38 14.35 30.74
CA ASN A 20 3.95 14.60 30.91
C ASN A 20 3.41 15.72 30.00
N TYR A 21 4.14 16.10 28.95
CA TYR A 21 3.75 17.22 28.08
C TYR A 21 3.95 16.93 26.59
N TYR A 22 2.96 17.28 25.78
CA TYR A 22 3.00 17.21 24.32
C TYR A 22 2.76 18.57 23.66
N SER A 23 3.52 18.90 22.61
CA SER A 23 3.26 20.06 21.75
C SER A 23 3.78 19.84 20.34
N TYR A 24 2.92 20.07 19.34
CA TYR A 24 3.30 20.15 17.94
C TYR A 24 3.88 21.54 17.64
N GLY A 25 5.21 21.63 17.55
CA GLY A 25 5.92 22.89 17.36
C GLY A 25 6.12 23.67 18.67
N ASN A 26 6.85 24.78 18.57
CA ASN A 26 7.00 25.71 19.68
C ASN A 26 5.69 26.49 19.83
N THR A 27 5.05 26.37 20.99
CA THR A 27 3.76 27.00 21.26
C THR A 27 3.84 27.82 22.54
N ALA A 28 2.80 28.61 22.83
CA ALA A 28 2.72 29.37 24.07
C ALA A 28 2.76 28.47 25.34
N GLY A 29 2.50 27.17 25.20
CA GLY A 29 2.54 26.19 26.29
C GLY A 29 3.92 25.56 26.55
N GLY A 30 4.90 25.73 25.66
CA GLY A 30 6.23 25.14 25.81
C GLY A 30 6.94 24.80 24.50
N ALA A 31 8.13 24.21 24.63
CA ALA A 31 8.94 23.77 23.50
C ALA A 31 8.30 22.59 22.76
N ASN A 32 8.64 22.45 21.48
CA ASN A 32 8.22 21.33 20.64
C ASN A 32 8.69 19.98 21.23
N THR A 33 7.77 19.04 21.38
CA THR A 33 8.09 17.65 21.79
C THR A 33 7.74 16.61 20.72
N ARG A 34 7.32 17.05 19.52
CA ARG A 34 7.14 16.19 18.35
C ARG A 34 8.46 15.57 17.89
N GLY A 35 8.38 14.36 17.36
CA GLY A 35 9.50 13.68 16.68
C GLY A 35 10.01 12.43 17.41
N ILE A 36 9.45 12.14 18.59
CA ILE A 36 9.69 10.90 19.32
C ILE A 36 8.82 9.81 18.69
N SER A 37 9.39 8.71 18.19
CA SER A 37 8.64 7.57 17.63
C SER A 37 8.05 6.63 18.69
N SER A 38 8.35 6.87 19.97
CA SER A 38 7.82 6.15 21.12
C SER A 38 6.43 6.65 21.50
N ALA A 39 5.57 5.73 21.94
CA ALA A 39 4.21 6.00 22.42
C ALA A 39 4.10 6.01 23.95
N TRP A 40 5.19 6.23 24.68
CA TRP A 40 5.22 6.22 26.16
C TRP A 40 5.24 7.63 26.77
N GLY A 41 4.61 8.61 26.10
CA GLY A 41 4.54 10.01 26.52
C GLY A 41 3.39 10.30 27.50
N PRO A 42 2.77 11.49 27.46
CA PRO A 42 1.68 11.82 28.36
C PRO A 42 0.50 10.87 28.17
N GLU A 43 -0.08 10.45 29.30
CA GLU A 43 -1.28 9.61 29.36
C GLU A 43 -2.47 10.31 28.70
N PHE A 44 -3.33 9.53 28.04
CA PHE A 44 -4.60 10.01 27.48
C PHE A 44 -5.65 10.26 28.57
N ALA A 45 -5.39 11.25 29.44
CA ALA A 45 -6.26 11.63 30.55
C ALA A 45 -7.18 12.84 30.24
N GLY A 46 -7.42 13.15 28.96
CA GLY A 46 -8.25 14.29 28.54
C GLY A 46 -7.55 15.66 28.61
N GLN A 47 -6.23 15.66 28.70
CA GLN A 47 -5.39 16.87 28.66
C GLN A 47 -5.54 17.58 27.31
N MET A 48 -5.28 18.88 27.24
CA MET A 48 -5.42 19.68 26.01
C MET A 48 -4.03 20.08 25.50
N TYR A 49 -3.65 19.62 24.30
CA TYR A 49 -2.37 19.92 23.68
C TYR A 49 -2.52 20.53 22.30
N TYR A 50 -1.49 21.27 21.85
CA TYR A 50 -1.38 21.66 20.45
C TYR A 50 -0.95 20.44 19.65
N GLN A 51 -1.83 19.96 18.77
CA GLN A 51 -1.63 18.74 17.97
C GLN A 51 -1.51 19.07 16.48
N TYR A 52 -1.14 18.09 15.67
CA TYR A 52 -1.12 18.23 14.22
C TYR A 52 -2.53 18.48 13.67
N ASP A 53 -2.66 19.46 12.77
CA ASP A 53 -3.87 19.71 12.01
C ASP A 53 -3.75 19.11 10.60
N PRO A 54 -4.54 18.07 10.27
CA PRO A 54 -4.50 17.42 8.97
C PRO A 54 -5.03 18.29 7.81
N VAL A 55 -5.79 19.36 8.09
CA VAL A 55 -6.32 20.25 7.05
C VAL A 55 -5.25 21.24 6.60
N THR A 56 -4.64 21.93 7.56
CA THR A 56 -3.60 22.93 7.28
C THR A 56 -2.21 22.33 7.11
N HIS A 57 -2.04 21.05 7.43
CA HIS A 57 -0.75 20.35 7.46
C HIS A 57 0.28 20.99 8.39
N THR A 58 -0.18 21.72 9.41
CA THR A 58 0.67 22.44 10.39
C THR A 58 0.26 22.09 11.83
N GLY A 59 0.83 22.78 12.83
CA GLY A 59 0.32 22.69 14.19
C GLY A 59 -1.01 23.40 14.30
N GLY A 60 -2.00 22.77 14.93
CA GLY A 60 -3.29 23.40 15.19
C GLY A 60 -3.12 24.71 15.97
N ALA A 61 -3.90 25.72 15.60
CA ALA A 61 -3.90 27.03 16.29
C ALA A 61 -4.50 26.96 17.70
N GLU A 62 -5.31 25.93 17.96
CA GLU A 62 -6.01 25.69 19.22
C GLU A 62 -5.57 24.37 19.84
N ARG A 63 -5.68 24.27 21.17
CA ARG A 63 -5.43 23.02 21.88
C ARG A 63 -6.60 22.07 21.64
N THR A 64 -6.31 20.84 21.25
CA THR A 64 -7.30 19.77 21.07
C THR A 64 -7.16 18.69 22.14
N PRO A 65 -8.23 17.96 22.47
CA PRO A 65 -8.19 16.89 23.46
C PRO A 65 -7.17 15.81 23.09
N TRP A 66 -6.32 15.46 24.06
CA TRP A 66 -5.39 14.35 23.99
C TRP A 66 -6.12 13.08 24.38
N ILE A 67 -6.62 12.39 23.35
CA ILE A 67 -7.38 11.16 23.48
C ILE A 67 -6.77 10.07 22.60
N ALA A 68 -6.92 8.82 23.02
CA ALA A 68 -6.57 7.68 22.20
C ALA A 68 -7.60 7.52 21.07
N TYR A 69 -7.11 7.19 19.88
CA TYR A 69 -7.94 6.80 18.74
C TYR A 69 -7.80 5.30 18.51
N PRO A 70 -8.55 4.45 19.25
CA PRO A 70 -8.47 3.01 19.09
C PRO A 70 -8.86 2.61 17.67
N GLY A 71 -8.07 1.71 17.06
CA GLY A 71 -8.33 1.21 15.71
C GLY A 71 -7.81 2.08 14.56
N ASN A 72 -7.30 3.29 14.79
CA ASN A 72 -6.83 4.20 13.73
C ASN A 72 -5.82 3.58 12.75
N VAL A 73 -4.91 2.73 13.23
CA VAL A 73 -3.93 2.02 12.39
C VAL A 73 -4.62 0.96 11.53
N ARG A 74 -5.60 0.24 12.08
CA ARG A 74 -6.37 -0.77 11.34
C ARG A 74 -7.26 -0.11 10.29
N ASP A 75 -7.90 1.00 10.66
CA ASP A 75 -8.84 1.73 9.82
C ASP A 75 -8.15 2.51 8.69
N PHE A 76 -6.83 2.69 8.76
CA PHE A 76 -6.02 3.21 7.65
C PHE A 76 -5.88 2.21 6.49
N PHE A 77 -5.90 0.90 6.75
CA PHE A 77 -5.70 -0.11 5.73
C PHE A 77 -7.03 -0.64 5.19
N ASP A 78 -7.17 -0.65 3.87
CA ASP A 78 -8.30 -1.25 3.17
C ASP A 78 -8.11 -2.77 2.99
N ALA A 79 -9.23 -3.47 2.74
CA ALA A 79 -9.17 -4.85 2.30
C ALA A 79 -8.69 -4.92 0.83
N GLY A 80 -7.46 -5.38 0.62
CA GLY A 80 -6.91 -5.58 -0.72
C GLY A 80 -7.68 -6.66 -1.50
N LYS A 81 -7.98 -6.39 -2.77
CA LYS A 81 -8.73 -7.31 -3.65
C LYS A 81 -7.95 -7.54 -4.93
N THR A 82 -8.00 -8.77 -5.44
CA THR A 82 -7.39 -9.12 -6.73
C THR A 82 -8.41 -9.85 -7.58
N PHE A 83 -8.69 -9.33 -8.76
CA PHE A 83 -9.51 -9.98 -9.77
C PHE A 83 -8.62 -10.34 -10.95
N THR A 84 -8.65 -11.59 -11.36
CA THR A 84 -7.88 -12.05 -12.53
C THR A 84 -8.83 -12.81 -13.45
N ASN A 85 -9.03 -12.25 -14.64
CA ASN A 85 -9.86 -12.83 -15.68
C ASN A 85 -8.94 -13.28 -16.82
N THR A 86 -9.03 -14.55 -17.20
CA THR A 86 -8.26 -15.10 -18.31
C THR A 86 -9.20 -15.72 -19.31
N VAL A 87 -9.04 -15.33 -20.58
CA VAL A 87 -9.70 -15.95 -21.72
C VAL A 87 -8.61 -16.56 -22.58
N SER A 88 -8.72 -17.87 -22.84
CA SER A 88 -7.79 -18.58 -23.70
C SER A 88 -8.52 -19.32 -24.80
N LEU A 89 -7.90 -19.34 -25.97
CA LEU A 89 -8.32 -20.12 -27.11
C LEU A 89 -7.14 -21.02 -27.51
N ASP A 90 -7.37 -22.32 -27.54
CA ASP A 90 -6.42 -23.30 -28.02
C ASP A 90 -7.04 -24.14 -29.13
N GLY A 91 -6.17 -24.63 -30.00
CA GLY A 91 -6.59 -25.39 -31.17
C GLY A 91 -5.40 -25.95 -31.93
N GLY A 92 -5.69 -26.89 -32.83
CA GLY A 92 -4.63 -27.51 -33.60
C GLY A 92 -5.12 -28.63 -34.50
N THR A 93 -4.22 -29.09 -35.35
CA THR A 93 -4.31 -30.29 -36.17
C THR A 93 -3.20 -31.27 -35.76
N LYS A 94 -3.05 -32.40 -36.45
CA LYS A 94 -1.96 -33.35 -36.19
C LYS A 94 -0.55 -32.73 -36.29
N ASN A 95 -0.39 -31.67 -37.10
CA ASN A 95 0.92 -31.08 -37.39
C ASN A 95 1.06 -29.64 -36.85
N THR A 96 0.00 -29.02 -36.34
CA THR A 96 0.02 -27.65 -35.83
C THR A 96 -0.70 -27.59 -34.50
N ILE A 97 -0.09 -26.96 -33.50
CA ILE A 97 -0.76 -26.59 -32.26
C ILE A 97 -0.59 -25.10 -32.03
N PHE A 98 -1.64 -24.43 -31.59
CA PHE A 98 -1.58 -23.04 -31.20
C PHE A 98 -2.43 -22.77 -29.96
N ARG A 99 -2.01 -21.77 -29.20
CA ARG A 99 -2.70 -21.27 -28.02
C ARG A 99 -2.52 -19.77 -27.96
N PHE A 100 -3.64 -19.08 -27.85
CA PHE A 100 -3.72 -17.66 -27.55
C PHE A 100 -4.36 -17.50 -26.17
N SER A 101 -3.85 -16.58 -25.38
CA SER A 101 -4.49 -16.20 -24.11
C SER A 101 -4.36 -14.71 -23.86
N TYR A 102 -5.45 -14.16 -23.36
CA TYR A 102 -5.51 -12.81 -22.82
C TYR A 102 -5.87 -12.88 -21.34
N THR A 103 -5.06 -12.23 -20.51
CA THR A 103 -5.27 -12.13 -19.07
C THR A 103 -5.36 -10.67 -18.67
N ASN A 104 -6.46 -10.31 -18.02
CA ASN A 104 -6.65 -9.03 -17.35
C ASN A 104 -6.60 -9.27 -15.83
N ALA A 105 -5.66 -8.61 -15.16
CA ALA A 105 -5.53 -8.61 -13.72
C ALA A 105 -5.76 -7.19 -13.18
N ASP A 106 -6.67 -7.05 -12.24
CA ASP A 106 -6.97 -5.80 -11.53
C ASP A 106 -6.76 -6.05 -10.03
N ASN A 107 -5.95 -5.21 -9.40
CA ASN A 107 -5.53 -5.41 -8.02
C ASN A 107 -5.55 -4.08 -7.25
N THR A 108 -6.31 -4.07 -6.16
CA THR A 108 -6.31 -3.00 -5.17
C THR A 108 -5.55 -3.47 -3.94
N TRP A 109 -4.62 -2.65 -3.45
CA TRP A 109 -3.77 -3.02 -2.30
C TRP A 109 -4.46 -2.64 -0.99
N ILE A 110 -3.81 -2.98 0.13
CA ILE A 110 -4.28 -2.61 1.45
C ILE A 110 -4.04 -1.13 1.80
N VAL A 111 -3.17 -0.45 1.06
CA VAL A 111 -2.94 0.99 1.24
C VAL A 111 -3.94 1.73 0.35
N PRO A 112 -4.73 2.66 0.89
CA PRO A 112 -5.68 3.43 0.10
C PRO A 112 -5.02 4.10 -1.11
N ASN A 113 -5.74 4.19 -2.23
CA ASN A 113 -5.26 4.79 -3.48
C ASN A 113 -4.03 4.11 -4.11
N THR A 114 -3.80 2.83 -3.81
CA THR A 114 -2.69 2.06 -4.40
C THR A 114 -3.18 0.75 -5.01
N GLY A 115 -2.55 0.33 -6.10
CA GLY A 115 -3.00 -0.83 -6.87
C GLY A 115 -2.38 -0.88 -8.26
N TYR A 116 -2.69 -1.92 -9.02
CA TYR A 116 -2.26 -2.03 -10.41
C TYR A 116 -3.29 -2.75 -11.28
N LYS A 117 -3.27 -2.41 -12.57
CA LYS A 117 -3.94 -3.15 -13.64
C LYS A 117 -2.90 -3.70 -14.58
N ARG A 118 -3.04 -4.95 -14.99
CA ARG A 118 -2.11 -5.62 -15.92
C ARG A 118 -2.88 -6.39 -16.97
N ASN A 119 -2.55 -6.11 -18.23
CA ASN A 119 -3.01 -6.84 -19.40
C ASN A 119 -1.85 -7.66 -19.96
N THR A 120 -2.04 -8.96 -20.08
CA THR A 120 -1.06 -9.87 -20.68
C THR A 120 -1.69 -10.56 -21.88
N ILE A 121 -1.02 -10.48 -23.02
CA ILE A 121 -1.35 -11.22 -24.23
C ILE A 121 -0.22 -12.24 -24.44
N ALA A 122 -0.58 -13.50 -24.61
CA ALA A 122 0.36 -14.56 -24.94
C ALA A 122 -0.13 -15.34 -26.14
N LEU A 123 0.77 -15.59 -27.08
CA LEU A 123 0.56 -16.43 -28.25
C LEU A 123 1.68 -17.45 -28.30
N SER A 124 1.31 -18.71 -28.46
CA SER A 124 2.24 -19.80 -28.74
C SER A 124 1.73 -20.60 -29.92
N ALA A 125 2.59 -20.88 -30.88
CA ALA A 125 2.30 -21.72 -32.02
C ALA A 125 3.47 -22.68 -32.27
N SER A 126 3.17 -23.90 -32.66
CA SER A 126 4.16 -24.89 -33.03
C SER A 126 3.67 -25.67 -34.24
N HIS A 127 4.53 -25.82 -35.23
CA HIS A 127 4.22 -26.45 -36.50
C HIS A 127 5.31 -27.44 -36.90
N LYS A 128 4.91 -28.69 -37.12
CA LYS A 128 5.76 -29.77 -37.62
C LYS A 128 5.72 -29.75 -39.14
N MET A 129 6.77 -29.18 -39.74
CA MET A 129 6.94 -29.06 -41.18
C MET A 129 7.32 -30.41 -41.83
N ALA A 130 8.15 -31.21 -41.14
CA ALA A 130 8.58 -32.55 -41.56
C ALA A 130 8.85 -33.44 -40.33
N ASP A 131 9.05 -34.74 -40.51
CA ASP A 131 9.27 -35.68 -39.39
C ASP A 131 10.44 -35.33 -38.48
N LYS A 132 11.43 -34.62 -39.02
CA LYS A 132 12.62 -34.17 -38.29
C LYS A 132 12.74 -32.65 -38.18
N PHE A 133 11.71 -31.88 -38.60
CA PHE A 133 11.77 -30.42 -38.60
C PHE A 133 10.47 -29.79 -38.06
N GLN A 134 10.61 -29.02 -36.99
CA GLN A 134 9.52 -28.36 -36.29
C GLN A 134 9.92 -26.91 -35.96
N ILE A 135 8.99 -25.99 -36.20
CA ILE A 135 9.15 -24.57 -35.86
C ILE A 135 8.21 -24.26 -34.70
N SER A 136 8.71 -23.55 -33.70
CA SER A 136 7.91 -23.06 -32.59
C SER A 136 8.12 -21.58 -32.38
N THR A 137 7.04 -20.86 -32.15
CA THR A 137 7.03 -19.42 -31.93
C THR A 137 6.25 -19.12 -30.65
N LYS A 138 6.80 -18.26 -29.81
CA LYS A 138 6.15 -17.75 -28.60
C LYS A 138 6.30 -16.24 -28.55
N ILE A 139 5.18 -15.54 -28.35
CA ILE A 139 5.12 -14.09 -28.22
C ILE A 139 4.37 -13.81 -26.93
N ASN A 140 4.95 -12.97 -26.09
CA ASN A 140 4.32 -12.49 -24.87
C ASN A 140 4.42 -10.97 -24.83
N TYR A 141 3.30 -10.33 -24.58
CA TYR A 141 3.20 -8.89 -24.39
C TYR A 141 2.50 -8.62 -23.07
N THR A 142 3.07 -7.73 -22.26
CA THR A 142 2.48 -7.34 -20.98
C THR A 142 2.50 -5.83 -20.88
N ASN A 143 1.34 -5.25 -20.55
CA ASN A 143 1.18 -3.85 -20.25
C ASN A 143 0.62 -3.71 -18.83
N LYS A 144 1.26 -2.88 -18.01
CA LYS A 144 0.94 -2.69 -16.60
C LYS A 144 0.80 -1.20 -16.33
N TRP A 145 -0.31 -0.83 -15.70
CA TRP A 145 -0.60 0.52 -15.23
C TRP A 145 -0.80 0.48 -13.72
N SER A 146 -0.35 1.52 -13.04
CA SER A 146 -0.53 1.70 -11.61
C SER A 146 -0.50 3.18 -11.33
N ASP A 147 -1.55 3.68 -10.69
CA ASP A 147 -1.64 5.11 -10.34
C ASP A 147 -0.71 5.46 -9.17
N ASN A 148 -0.37 4.45 -8.37
CA ASN A 148 0.56 4.60 -7.26
C ASN A 148 1.13 3.22 -6.93
N LEU A 149 2.40 2.99 -7.28
CA LEU A 149 3.16 1.83 -6.81
C LEU A 149 3.68 2.20 -5.43
N PRO A 150 3.22 1.56 -4.35
CA PRO A 150 3.80 1.79 -3.04
C PRO A 150 5.29 1.51 -3.14
N SER A 151 6.08 2.52 -2.80
CA SER A 151 7.51 2.33 -2.58
C SER A 151 7.64 1.33 -1.44
N THR A 152 7.82 0.05 -1.77
CA THR A 152 8.24 -0.97 -0.82
C THR A 152 9.72 -0.75 -0.55
N GLY A 153 10.04 0.33 0.13
CA GLY A 153 11.39 0.75 0.41
C GLY A 153 11.42 1.73 1.57
N TYR A 154 12.09 1.35 2.65
CA TYR A 154 12.54 2.26 3.70
C TYR A 154 13.66 3.12 3.09
N SER A 155 13.33 4.02 2.17
CA SER A 155 14.27 4.93 1.51
C SER A 155 13.52 6.18 1.11
N THR A 156 13.80 7.25 1.86
CA THR A 156 13.39 8.62 1.61
C THR A 156 13.95 9.12 0.28
N SER A 157 13.12 9.12 -0.77
CA SER A 157 13.20 10.08 -1.88
C SER A 157 12.13 9.80 -2.95
N THR A 158 10.92 10.34 -2.77
CA THR A 158 10.06 10.68 -3.91
C THR A 158 10.49 12.05 -4.43
N GLN A 159 11.23 12.08 -5.55
CA GLN A 159 11.35 13.29 -6.37
C GLN A 159 10.03 13.46 -7.14
N LEU A 160 9.33 14.56 -6.85
CA LEU A 160 8.33 15.11 -7.75
C LEU A 160 9.08 15.80 -8.89
N THR A 161 8.93 15.31 -10.11
CA THR A 161 9.12 16.12 -11.33
C THR A 161 7.83 16.86 -11.65
#